data_AF-A0A6I5P585-F1
#
_entry.id   AF-A0A6I5P585-F1
#
_cell.length_a   1.000
_cell.length_b   1.000
_cell.length_c   1.000
_cell.angle_alpha   90.00
_cell.angle_beta   90.00
_cell.angle_gamma   90.00
#
_symmetry.space_group_name_H-M   'P 1'
#
loop_
_entity.id
_entity.type
_entity.pdbx_description
1 polymer ?
#
loop_
_entity_poly.entity_id
_entity_poly.type
_entity_poly.pdbx_seq_one_letter_code
_entity_poly.pdbx_strand_id
1 'polypeptide(L)'
;ILATNQLDSAQWPADKLLPEYKGQQKTERGFRFLKDPLFFASALFVKKAQRVEALALIMALTLMVYTLAERKLRQTLARQQQTVLNQKQQPTARPTFRWVMQKFQGIHLVEIDQLKQVSNLSDERRRIIRFLGTFVEPYYAPT
;
A
#
# COMPACT_ATOMS: atom_id res chain seq x y z
N ILE A 1 9.54 -23.03 -21.37
CA ILE A 1 8.42 -23.98 -21.49
C ILE A 1 7.44 -23.65 -20.36
N LEU A 2 6.14 -23.53 -20.68
CA LEU A 2 5.06 -23.23 -19.71
C LEU A 2 4.13 -24.44 -19.64
N ALA A 3 3.84 -24.92 -18.43
CA ALA A 3 2.89 -25.99 -18.19
C ALA A 3 1.69 -25.43 -17.41
N THR A 4 0.48 -25.84 -17.79
CA THR A 4 -0.77 -25.44 -17.14
C THR A 4 -1.63 -26.67 -16.90
N ASN A 5 -2.39 -26.67 -15.80
CA ASN A 5 -3.40 -27.68 -15.51
C ASN A 5 -4.72 -27.43 -16.27
N GLN A 6 -4.81 -26.32 -17.00
CA GLN A 6 -5.96 -25.99 -17.83
C GLN A 6 -5.87 -26.69 -19.19
N LEU A 7 -6.84 -27.57 -19.46
CA LEU A 7 -6.87 -28.41 -20.65
C LEU A 7 -7.62 -27.75 -21.82
N ASP A 8 -8.51 -26.80 -21.53
CA ASP A 8 -9.29 -26.08 -22.55
C ASP A 8 -8.45 -24.95 -23.18
N SER A 9 -7.96 -25.22 -24.39
CA SER A 9 -7.19 -24.27 -25.20
C SER A 9 -8.02 -23.13 -25.79
N ALA A 10 -9.34 -23.28 -25.90
CA ALA A 10 -10.23 -22.21 -26.32
C ALA A 10 -10.48 -21.20 -25.19
N GLN A 11 -10.59 -21.67 -23.94
CA GLN A 11 -10.72 -20.81 -22.76
C GLN A 11 -9.40 -20.11 -22.38
N TRP A 12 -8.27 -20.78 -22.61
CA TRP A 12 -6.92 -20.32 -22.28
C TRP A 12 -5.92 -20.48 -23.44
N PRO A 13 -6.06 -19.66 -24.49
CA PRO A 13 -5.10 -19.65 -25.58
C PRO A 13 -3.73 -19.15 -25.11
N ALA A 14 -2.68 -19.55 -25.83
CA ALA A 14 -1.29 -19.21 -25.50
C ALA A 14 -1.08 -17.69 -25.34
N ASP A 15 -1.73 -16.88 -26.18
CA ASP A 15 -1.66 -15.42 -26.16
C ASP A 15 -2.22 -14.80 -24.88
N LYS A 16 -3.14 -15.49 -24.19
CA LYS A 16 -3.68 -15.09 -22.88
C LYS A 16 -2.84 -15.65 -21.74
N LEU A 17 -2.31 -16.86 -21.89
CA LEU A 17 -1.55 -17.56 -20.86
C LEU A 17 -0.18 -16.89 -20.60
N LEU A 18 0.50 -16.46 -21.66
CA LEU A 18 1.84 -15.88 -21.55
C LEU A 18 1.86 -14.54 -20.77
N PRO A 19 0.96 -13.56 -21.05
CA PRO A 19 0.88 -12.34 -20.25
C PRO A 19 0.54 -12.58 -18.78
N GLU A 20 -0.37 -13.51 -18.49
CA GLU A 20 -0.75 -13.84 -17.11
C GLU A 20 0.42 -14.44 -16.33
N TYR A 21 1.16 -15.38 -16.94
CA TYR A 21 2.37 -15.92 -16.34
C TYR A 21 3.42 -14.83 -16.09
N LYS A 22 3.68 -13.97 -17.07
CA LYS A 22 4.61 -12.83 -16.92
C LYS A 22 4.13 -11.84 -15.85
N GLY A 23 2.82 -11.77 -15.59
CA GLY A 23 2.21 -10.97 -14.54
C GLY A 23 2.60 -11.38 -13.12
N GLN A 24 3.00 -12.65 -12.90
CA GLN A 24 3.42 -13.16 -11.58
C GLN A 24 4.68 -12.48 -11.03
N GLN A 25 5.48 -11.83 -11.88
CA GLN A 25 6.64 -11.05 -11.43
C GLN A 25 6.26 -9.87 -10.51
N LYS A 26 4.99 -9.45 -10.50
CA LYS A 26 4.49 -8.41 -9.57
C LYS A 26 4.60 -8.85 -8.11
N THR A 27 4.36 -10.12 -7.82
CA THR A 27 4.50 -10.70 -6.47
C THR A 27 5.94 -10.69 -5.99
N GLU A 28 6.90 -11.00 -6.87
CA GLU A 28 8.34 -10.96 -6.57
C GLU A 28 8.84 -9.56 -6.21
N ARG A 29 8.32 -8.53 -6.89
CA ARG A 29 8.60 -7.13 -6.54
C ARG A 29 8.07 -6.77 -5.15
N GLY A 30 6.98 -7.40 -4.70
CA GLY A 30 6.48 -7.27 -3.33
C GLY A 30 7.45 -7.80 -2.28
N PHE A 31 8.22 -8.87 -2.57
CA PHE A 31 9.24 -9.37 -1.63
C PHE A 31 10.44 -8.44 -1.47
N ARG A 32 10.75 -7.61 -2.48
CA ARG A 32 11.77 -6.55 -2.33
C ARG A 32 11.36 -5.55 -1.25
N PHE A 33 10.06 -5.25 -1.15
CA PHE A 33 9.54 -4.34 -0.14
C PHE A 33 9.70 -4.88 1.28
N LEU A 34 9.59 -6.20 1.50
CA LEU A 34 9.86 -6.83 2.81
C LEU A 34 11.32 -6.71 3.25
N LYS A 35 12.23 -6.50 2.30
CA LYS A 35 13.67 -6.29 2.53
C LYS A 35 14.04 -4.81 2.59
N ASP A 36 13.08 -3.90 2.43
CA ASP A 36 13.31 -2.45 2.44
C ASP A 36 13.67 -2.00 3.88
N PRO A 37 14.74 -1.20 4.08
CA PRO A 37 15.13 -0.68 5.39
C PRO A 37 14.01 0.06 6.13
N LEU A 38 13.02 0.60 5.41
CA LEU A 38 11.86 1.29 5.97
C LEU A 38 10.92 0.37 6.77
N PHE A 39 11.02 -0.95 6.63
CA PHE A 39 10.34 -1.90 7.52
C PHE A 39 11.01 -2.03 8.89
N PHE A 40 12.14 -1.35 9.11
CA PHE A 40 12.92 -1.41 10.33
C PHE A 40 13.26 -2.85 10.75
N ALA A 41 13.23 -3.81 9.82
CA ALA A 41 13.56 -5.20 10.11
C ALA A 41 15.00 -5.34 10.64
N SER A 42 15.90 -4.46 10.20
CA SER A 42 17.27 -4.35 10.72
C SER A 42 17.35 -3.74 12.13
N ALA A 43 16.34 -2.98 12.58
CA ALA A 43 16.26 -2.42 13.93
C ALA A 43 15.56 -3.36 14.93
N LEU A 44 14.86 -4.39 14.44
CA LEU A 44 14.22 -5.40 15.25
C LEU A 44 15.22 -6.51 15.57
N PHE A 45 15.83 -6.44 16.76
CA PHE A 45 16.74 -7.48 17.24
C PHE A 45 15.98 -8.74 17.67
N VAL A 46 15.74 -9.62 16.72
CA VAL A 46 15.00 -10.86 16.95
C VAL A 46 15.94 -12.02 17.27
N LYS A 47 16.03 -12.41 18.55
CA LYS A 47 16.96 -13.47 19.02
C LYS A 47 16.45 -14.91 18.84
N LYS A 48 15.13 -15.12 18.76
CA LYS A 48 14.51 -16.45 18.71
C LYS A 48 13.86 -16.69 17.35
N ALA A 49 13.99 -17.89 16.79
CA ALA A 49 13.41 -18.26 15.50
C ALA A 49 11.91 -18.00 15.42
N GLN A 50 11.14 -18.32 16.47
CA GLN A 50 9.68 -18.11 16.48
C GLN A 50 9.29 -16.63 16.28
N ARG A 51 10.11 -15.71 16.79
CA ARG A 51 9.84 -14.27 16.63
C ARG A 51 10.17 -13.80 15.21
N VAL A 52 11.10 -14.45 14.50
CA VAL A 52 11.42 -14.15 13.09
C VAL A 52 10.25 -14.58 12.21
N GLU A 53 9.69 -15.77 12.47
CA GLU A 53 8.50 -16.27 11.77
C GLU A 53 7.28 -15.36 11.96
N ALA A 54 7.01 -14.97 13.21
CA ALA A 54 5.92 -14.03 13.52
C ALA A 54 6.12 -12.67 12.82
N LEU A 55 7.35 -12.14 12.80
CA LEU A 55 7.66 -10.91 12.09
C LEU A 55 7.46 -11.05 10.58
N ALA A 56 7.91 -12.16 9.98
CA ALA A 56 7.72 -12.44 8.55
C ALA A 56 6.23 -12.46 8.19
N LEU A 57 5.39 -13.07 9.02
CA LEU A 57 3.93 -13.07 8.84
C LEU A 57 3.35 -11.65 8.89
N ILE A 58 3.73 -10.85 9.90
CA ILE A 58 3.26 -9.46 10.05
C ILE A 58 3.68 -8.61 8.85
N MET A 59 4.92 -8.76 8.37
CA MET A 59 5.39 -8.03 7.19
C MET A 59 4.63 -8.45 5.93
N ALA A 60 4.32 -9.75 5.76
CA ALA A 60 3.52 -10.25 4.64
C ALA A 60 2.08 -9.71 4.68
N LEU A 61 1.44 -9.68 5.85
CA LEU A 61 0.13 -9.06 6.05
C LEU A 61 0.17 -7.56 5.74
N THR A 62 1.22 -6.86 6.16
CA THR A 62 1.39 -5.43 5.88
C THR A 62 1.51 -5.17 4.37
N LEU A 63 2.28 -5.99 3.66
CA LEU A 63 2.37 -5.93 2.19
C LEU A 63 1.01 -6.16 1.53
N MET A 64 0.22 -7.12 2.02
CA MET A 64 -1.15 -7.35 1.54
C MET A 64 -2.03 -6.11 1.74
N VAL A 65 -2.02 -5.51 2.93
CA VAL A 65 -2.78 -4.29 3.21
C VAL A 65 -2.34 -3.14 2.30
N TYR A 66 -1.03 -2.93 2.12
CA TYR A 66 -0.49 -1.88 1.27
C TYR A 66 -0.88 -2.06 -0.19
N THR A 67 -0.82 -3.29 -0.72
CA THR A 67 -1.19 -3.57 -2.11
C THR A 67 -2.70 -3.35 -2.35
N LEU A 68 -3.54 -3.74 -1.40
CA LEU A 68 -4.99 -3.49 -1.46
C LEU A 68 -5.31 -1.99 -1.39
N ALA A 69 -4.68 -1.27 -0.48
CA ALA A 69 -4.88 0.17 -0.32
C ALA A 69 -4.35 0.94 -1.54
N GLU A 70 -3.20 0.56 -2.09
CA GLU A 70 -2.68 1.09 -3.35
C GLU A 70 -3.65 0.89 -4.51
N ARG A 71 -4.17 -0.34 -4.66
CA ARG A 71 -5.15 -0.67 -5.69
C ARG A 71 -6.41 0.18 -5.55
N LYS A 72 -6.96 0.27 -4.33
CA LYS A 72 -8.15 1.09 -4.04
C LYS A 72 -7.91 2.55 -4.39
N LEU A 73 -6.82 3.14 -3.88
CA LEU A 73 -6.48 4.54 -4.14
C LEU A 73 -6.35 4.84 -5.63
N ARG A 74 -5.62 3.99 -6.38
CA ARG A 74 -5.46 4.15 -7.83
C ARG A 74 -6.79 4.03 -8.59
N GLN A 75 -7.67 3.13 -8.16
CA GLN A 75 -9.00 3.00 -8.75
C GLN A 75 -9.85 4.25 -8.50
N THR A 76 -9.84 4.79 -7.27
CA THR A 76 -10.56 6.04 -6.95
C THR A 76 -10.02 7.20 -7.78
N LEU A 77 -8.70 7.37 -7.84
CA LEU A 77 -8.05 8.43 -8.62
C LEU A 77 -8.37 8.32 -10.12
N ALA A 78 -8.34 7.11 -10.69
CA ALA A 78 -8.69 6.89 -12.08
C ALA A 78 -10.15 7.20 -12.38
N ARG A 79 -11.09 6.76 -11.52
CA ARG A 79 -12.53 7.02 -11.67
C ARG A 79 -12.85 8.52 -11.63
N GLN A 80 -12.18 9.26 -10.75
CA GLN A 80 -12.41 10.69 -10.58
C GLN A 80 -11.53 11.54 -11.50
N GLN A 81 -10.64 10.94 -12.30
CA GLN A 81 -9.65 11.62 -13.15
C GLN A 81 -8.75 12.60 -12.36
N GLN A 82 -8.35 12.17 -11.16
CA GLN A 82 -7.59 12.99 -10.22
C GLN A 82 -6.16 12.43 -10.03
N THR A 83 -5.29 13.28 -9.50
CA THR A 83 -3.90 12.93 -9.20
C THR A 83 -3.50 13.38 -7.81
N VAL A 84 -2.47 12.74 -7.26
CA VAL A 84 -1.76 13.17 -6.04
C VAL A 84 -0.31 13.47 -6.37
N LEU A 85 0.42 14.16 -5.50
CA LEU A 85 1.84 14.45 -5.76
C LEU A 85 2.71 13.23 -5.43
N ASN A 86 3.67 12.93 -6.31
CA ASN A 86 4.70 11.93 -6.08
C ASN A 86 5.87 12.47 -5.22
N GLN A 87 6.91 11.66 -5.04
CA GLN A 87 8.14 12.04 -4.30
C GLN A 87 8.88 13.25 -4.88
N LYS A 88 8.70 13.53 -6.17
CA LYS A 88 9.28 14.67 -6.89
C LYS A 88 8.31 15.84 -7.01
N GLN A 89 7.22 15.84 -6.23
CA GLN A 89 6.14 16.84 -6.29
C GLN A 89 5.43 16.92 -7.65
N GLN A 90 5.48 15.87 -8.45
CA GLN A 90 4.79 15.81 -9.75
C GLN A 90 3.44 15.09 -9.60
N PRO A 91 2.39 15.54 -10.30
CA PRO A 91 1.10 14.86 -10.34
C PRO A 91 1.23 13.42 -10.83
N THR A 92 0.58 12.48 -10.13
CA THR A 92 0.48 11.09 -10.55
C THR A 92 -0.89 10.49 -10.22
N ALA A 93 -1.45 9.73 -11.16
CA ALA A 93 -2.63 8.89 -10.94
C ALA A 93 -2.27 7.49 -10.41
N ARG A 94 -0.97 7.17 -10.30
CA ARG A 94 -0.46 5.86 -9.89
C ARG A 94 0.48 5.96 -8.69
N PRO A 95 0.08 6.62 -7.58
CA PRO A 95 0.91 6.69 -6.39
C PRO A 95 1.20 5.30 -5.84
N THR A 96 2.31 5.16 -5.11
CA THR A 96 2.54 3.97 -4.29
C THR A 96 1.98 4.19 -2.90
N PHE A 97 1.38 3.18 -2.29
CA PHE A 97 0.82 3.36 -0.94
C PHE A 97 1.95 3.58 0.10
N ARG A 98 3.13 3.03 -0.16
CA ARG A 98 4.35 3.36 0.60
C ARG A 98 4.60 4.88 0.67
N TRP A 99 4.55 5.57 -0.47
CA TRP A 99 4.74 7.02 -0.50
C TRP A 99 3.65 7.77 0.25
N VAL A 100 2.41 7.29 0.16
CA VAL A 100 1.29 7.87 0.92
C VAL A 100 1.53 7.75 2.42
N MET A 101 1.97 6.58 2.90
CA MET A 101 2.29 6.38 4.32
C MET A 101 3.47 7.24 4.78
N GLN A 102 4.50 7.43 3.94
CA GLN A 102 5.57 8.39 4.22
C GLN A 102 5.04 9.82 4.32
N LYS A 103 4.15 10.24 3.42
CA LYS A 103 3.50 11.55 3.51
C LYS A 103 2.69 11.72 4.79
N PHE A 104 2.19 10.64 5.39
CA PHE A 104 1.38 10.65 6.61
C PHE A 104 2.23 10.58 7.88
N GLN A 105 3.56 10.43 7.76
CA GLN A 105 4.46 10.55 8.90
C GLN A 105 4.33 11.93 9.53
N GLY A 106 4.32 11.95 10.87
CA GLY A 106 4.17 13.17 11.66
C GLY A 106 2.73 13.67 11.79
N ILE A 107 1.72 12.89 11.38
CA ILE A 107 0.32 13.12 11.80
C ILE A 107 0.17 12.56 13.21
N HIS A 108 -0.24 13.40 14.16
CA HIS A 108 -0.43 13.00 15.55
C HIS A 108 -1.80 13.45 16.04
N LEU A 109 -2.43 12.63 16.88
CA LEU A 109 -3.54 13.07 17.71
C LEU A 109 -2.94 13.74 18.95
N VAL A 110 -3.27 15.01 19.17
CA VAL A 110 -2.85 15.79 20.33
C VAL A 110 -4.07 16.27 21.11
N GLU A 111 -3.93 16.39 22.41
CA GLU A 111 -4.96 16.92 23.29
C GLU A 111 -4.46 18.24 23.87
N ILE A 112 -5.18 19.33 23.59
CA ILE A 112 -4.89 20.66 24.11
C ILE A 112 -6.18 21.15 24.76
N ASP A 113 -6.10 21.56 26.02
CA ASP A 113 -7.26 22.03 26.79
C ASP A 113 -8.46 21.05 26.77
N GLN A 114 -8.17 19.75 26.92
CA GLN A 114 -9.14 18.64 26.85
C GLN A 114 -9.83 18.45 25.48
N LEU A 115 -9.41 19.21 24.46
CA LEU A 115 -9.88 19.06 23.08
C LEU A 115 -8.88 18.25 22.26
N LYS A 116 -9.37 17.17 21.67
CA LYS A 116 -8.59 16.32 20.77
C LYS A 116 -8.53 16.94 19.39
N GLN A 117 -7.32 17.08 18.85
CA GLN A 117 -7.10 17.60 17.51
C GLN A 117 -6.02 16.81 16.78
N VAL A 118 -6.15 16.70 15.46
CA VAL A 118 -5.14 16.05 14.61
C VAL A 118 -4.17 17.10 14.08
N SER A 119 -2.91 16.99 14.47
CA SER A 119 -1.84 17.89 14.02
C SER A 119 -1.34 17.52 12.63
N ASN A 120 -0.74 18.51 11.95
CA ASN A 120 -0.04 18.32 10.68
C ASN A 120 -0.93 17.81 9.52
N LEU A 121 -2.24 18.10 9.55
CA LEU A 121 -3.18 17.63 8.54
C LEU A 121 -3.36 18.65 7.39
N SER A 122 -2.38 18.70 6.49
CA SER A 122 -2.40 19.59 5.31
C SER A 122 -3.52 19.24 4.33
N ASP A 123 -3.87 20.18 3.43
CA ASP A 123 -4.91 19.97 2.41
C ASP A 123 -4.64 18.78 1.50
N GLU A 124 -3.37 18.54 1.17
CA GLU A 124 -2.98 17.38 0.39
C GLU A 124 -3.24 16.07 1.15
N ARG A 125 -2.89 16.02 2.44
CA ARG A 125 -3.16 14.85 3.31
C ARG A 125 -4.66 14.60 3.42
N ARG A 126 -5.46 15.65 3.66
CA ARG A 126 -6.94 15.57 3.67
C ARG A 126 -7.50 15.06 2.34
N ARG A 127 -6.97 15.54 1.22
CA ARG A 127 -7.38 15.09 -0.12
C ARG A 127 -7.08 13.62 -0.34
N ILE A 128 -5.90 13.15 0.07
CA ILE A 128 -5.56 11.72 -0.02
C ILE A 128 -6.50 10.87 0.85
N ILE A 129 -6.80 11.31 2.08
CA ILE A 129 -7.74 10.62 2.98
C ILE A 129 -9.12 10.47 2.32
N ARG A 130 -9.64 11.54 1.69
CA ARG A 130 -10.90 11.49 0.94
C ARG A 130 -10.89 10.44 -0.18
N PHE A 131 -9.78 10.31 -0.91
CA PHE A 131 -9.65 9.29 -1.95
C PHE A 131 -9.55 7.85 -1.41
N LEU A 132 -9.09 7.68 -0.16
CA LEU A 132 -9.09 6.37 0.52
C LEU A 132 -10.50 5.96 0.98
N GLY A 133 -11.40 6.94 1.14
CA GLY A 133 -12.83 6.77 1.30
C GLY A 133 -13.34 7.09 2.70
N THR A 134 -14.67 7.12 2.82
CA THR A 134 -15.41 7.57 4.00
C THR A 134 -15.16 6.74 5.26
N PHE A 135 -14.70 5.49 5.13
CA PHE A 135 -14.31 4.67 6.29
C PHE A 135 -12.96 5.10 6.90
N VAL A 136 -12.12 5.84 6.17
CA VAL A 136 -10.79 6.27 6.65
C VAL A 136 -10.85 7.64 7.30
N GLU A 137 -11.72 8.53 6.81
CA GLU A 137 -11.87 9.90 7.31
C GLU A 137 -12.07 10.01 8.83
N PRO A 138 -12.91 9.19 9.50
CA PRO A 138 -13.15 9.30 10.94
C PRO A 138 -11.89 9.13 11.79
N TYR A 139 -10.90 8.38 11.31
CA TYR A 139 -9.64 8.18 12.04
C TYR A 139 -8.75 9.44 12.07
N TYR A 140 -9.01 10.42 11.20
CA TYR A 140 -8.21 11.63 11.06
C TYR A 140 -9.00 12.92 11.37
N ALA A 141 -10.26 12.78 11.81
CA ALA A 141 -11.11 13.87 12.26
C ALA A 141 -11.87 13.43 13.53
N PRO A 142 -11.17 13.31 14.68
CA PRO A 142 -11.80 12.99 15.93
C PRO A 142 -12.82 14.08 16.28
N THR A 143 -14.02 13.62 16.60
CA THR A 143 -15.15 14.44 17.04
C THR A 143 -14.93 14.91 18.48
#